data_AF-A0A7D9DBU3-F1
#
_entry.id   AF-A0A7D9DBU3-F1
#
_cell.length_a   1.000
_cell.length_b   1.000
_cell.length_c   1.000
_cell.angle_alpha   90.00
_cell.angle_beta   90.00
_cell.angle_gamma   90.00
#
_symmetry.space_group_name_H-M   'P 1'
#
loop_
_entity.id
_entity.type
_entity.pdbx_description
1 polymer ?
#
loop_
_entity_poly.entity_id
_entity_poly.type
_entity_poly.pdbx_seq_one_letter_code
_entity_poly.pdbx_strand_id
1 'polypeptide(L)'
;MAARFADAGSVDNFISEQENKATSQKTERDIKLLHLFLQTKNEERKMEDIPTAELNEYVSEFIISVSRTKDGKEYDPSSLRSLLASFERHLKKKNYPASIINDIAFEKTRKSL
;
A
#
# COMPACT_ATOMS: atom_id res chain seq x y z
N MET A 1 -7.14 -42.60 15.09
CA MET A 1 -8.00 -42.11 13.99
C MET A 1 -8.08 -40.59 14.11
N ALA A 2 -7.52 -39.86 13.12
CA ALA A 2 -7.67 -38.43 12.82
C ALA A 2 -7.77 -37.37 13.96
N ALA A 3 -6.62 -36.85 14.40
CA ALA A 3 -6.51 -35.49 14.95
C ALA A 3 -5.97 -34.52 13.87
N ARG A 4 -6.58 -34.55 12.67
CA ARG A 4 -6.12 -33.79 11.50
C ARG A 4 -6.73 -32.38 11.39
N PHE A 5 -7.71 -32.08 12.24
CA PHE A 5 -8.45 -30.84 12.17
C PHE A 5 -8.48 -30.20 13.56
N ALA A 6 -8.14 -28.91 13.62
CA ALA A 6 -8.28 -28.12 14.82
C ALA A 6 -9.76 -27.78 15.04
N ASP A 7 -10.20 -27.77 16.30
CA ASP A 7 -11.46 -27.15 16.70
C ASP A 7 -11.27 -25.63 16.59
N ALA A 8 -11.47 -25.11 15.39
CA ALA A 8 -11.49 -23.69 15.14
C ALA A 8 -12.84 -23.15 15.62
N GLY A 9 -12.85 -22.01 16.32
CA GLY A 9 -14.08 -21.26 16.57
C GLY A 9 -14.83 -20.94 15.28
N SER A 10 -15.94 -20.18 15.36
CA SER A 10 -16.74 -19.87 14.18
C SER A 10 -15.87 -19.46 12.99
N VAL A 11 -16.11 -20.07 11.83
CA VAL A 11 -15.41 -19.79 10.57
C VAL A 11 -15.39 -18.28 10.30
N ASP A 12 -16.46 -17.57 10.64
CA ASP A 12 -16.57 -16.11 10.51
C ASP A 12 -15.55 -15.34 11.37
N ASN A 13 -15.28 -15.80 12.60
CA ASN A 13 -14.28 -15.17 13.47
C ASN A 13 -12.87 -15.39 12.91
N PHE A 14 -12.58 -16.61 12.44
CA PHE A 14 -11.29 -16.92 11.82
C PHE A 14 -11.05 -16.10 10.53
N ILE A 15 -12.07 -15.99 9.67
CA ILE A 15 -12.00 -15.17 8.45
C ILE A 15 -11.75 -13.71 8.83
N SER A 16 -12.53 -13.16 9.77
CA SER A 16 -12.40 -11.76 10.20
C SER A 16 -11.03 -11.44 10.79
N GLU A 17 -10.50 -12.33 11.64
CA GLU A 17 -9.16 -12.18 12.24
C GLU A 17 -8.04 -12.29 11.19
N GLN A 18 -8.14 -13.27 10.29
CA GLN A 18 -7.19 -13.46 9.19
C GLN A 18 -7.19 -12.27 8.23
N GLU A 19 -8.36 -11.81 7.78
CA GLU A 19 -8.47 -10.69 6.85
C GLU A 19 -7.89 -9.41 7.45
N ASN A 20 -8.18 -9.11 8.72
CA ASN A 20 -7.63 -7.95 9.41
C ASN A 20 -6.09 -8.05 9.54
N LYS A 21 -5.58 -9.22 9.91
CA LYS A 21 -4.15 -9.46 10.08
C LYS A 21 -3.38 -9.44 8.76
N ALA A 22 -3.87 -10.14 7.74
CA ALA A 22 -3.25 -10.19 6.41
C ALA A 22 -3.27 -8.81 5.75
N THR A 23 -4.39 -8.08 5.85
CA THR A 23 -4.52 -6.72 5.33
C THR A 23 -3.57 -5.76 6.04
N SER A 24 -3.50 -5.81 7.37
CA SER A 24 -2.56 -4.98 8.15
C SER A 24 -1.11 -5.26 7.78
N GLN A 25 -0.72 -6.53 7.71
CA GLN A 25 0.63 -6.94 7.32
C GLN A 25 0.99 -6.52 5.91
N LYS A 26 0.07 -6.67 4.94
CA LYS A 26 0.28 -6.19 3.58
C LYS A 26 0.50 -4.68 3.57
N THR A 27 -0.33 -3.93 4.29
CA THR A 27 -0.19 -2.47 4.43
C THR A 27 1.21 -2.11 4.89
N GLU A 28 1.68 -2.71 5.99
CA GLU A 28 2.99 -2.41 6.55
C GLU A 28 4.12 -2.73 5.58
N ARG A 29 4.03 -3.85 4.84
CA ARG A 29 5.02 -4.21 3.81
C ARG A 29 5.06 -3.19 2.69
N ASP A 30 3.90 -2.81 2.15
CA ASP A 30 3.80 -1.83 1.07
C ASP A 30 4.33 -0.46 1.52
N ILE A 31 3.99 -0.02 2.74
CA ILE A 31 4.50 1.25 3.29
C ILE A 31 6.01 1.22 3.51
N LYS A 32 6.56 0.10 4.00
CA LYS A 32 8.02 -0.07 4.10
C LYS A 32 8.69 0.00 2.74
N LEU A 33 8.07 -0.56 1.70
CA LEU A 33 8.60 -0.51 0.34
C LEU A 33 8.65 0.93 -0.19
N LEU A 34 7.59 1.72 0.02
CA LEU A 34 7.59 3.14 -0.32
C LEU A 34 8.65 3.91 0.48
N HIS A 35 8.76 3.66 1.79
CA HIS A 35 9.75 4.32 2.63
C HIS A 35 11.19 4.03 2.15
N LEU A 36 11.51 2.79 1.78
CA LEU A 36 12.81 2.45 1.21
C LEU A 36 13.08 3.24 -0.09
N PHE A 37 12.06 3.39 -0.94
CA PHE A 37 12.18 4.22 -2.14
C PHE A 37 12.43 5.70 -1.80
N LEU A 38 11.69 6.28 -0.84
CA LEU A 38 11.89 7.66 -0.38
C LEU A 38 13.32 7.89 0.13
N GLN A 39 13.90 6.93 0.86
CA GLN A 39 15.29 7.02 1.31
C GLN A 39 16.28 7.09 0.15
N THR A 40 16.02 6.42 -0.99
CA THR A 40 16.87 6.56 -2.19
C THR A 40 16.82 7.96 -2.82
N LYS A 41 15.82 8.77 -2.44
CA LYS A 41 15.59 10.15 -2.86
C LYS A 41 16.01 11.17 -1.80
N ASN A 42 16.71 10.73 -0.74
CA ASN A 42 17.05 11.52 0.45
C ASN A 42 15.82 12.12 1.15
N GLU A 43 14.67 11.45 1.08
CA GLU A 43 13.47 11.82 1.81
C GLU A 43 13.31 10.93 3.06
N GLU A 44 13.40 11.55 4.24
CA GLU A 44 13.33 10.85 5.53
C GLU A 44 11.99 11.05 6.26
N ARG A 45 11.13 11.96 5.79
CA ARG A 45 9.81 12.15 6.38
C ARG A 45 8.96 10.90 6.20
N LYS A 46 8.08 10.64 7.17
CA LYS A 46 7.08 9.58 7.01
C LYS A 46 6.07 9.99 5.95
N MET A 47 5.46 9.00 5.33
CA MET A 47 4.45 9.21 4.28
C MET A 47 3.35 10.19 4.73
N GLU A 48 2.86 10.06 5.95
CA GLU A 48 1.81 10.94 6.50
C GLU A 48 2.27 12.38 6.81
N ASP A 49 3.58 12.64 6.86
CA ASP A 49 4.14 13.96 7.19
C ASP A 49 4.52 14.75 5.92
N ILE A 50 4.47 14.13 4.74
CA ILE A 50 4.80 14.77 3.46
C ILE A 50 3.60 15.58 2.95
N PRO A 51 3.78 16.84 2.51
CA PRO A 51 2.71 17.63 1.90
C PRO A 51 2.10 16.95 0.67
N THR A 52 0.80 17.13 0.43
CA THR A 52 0.05 16.37 -0.57
C THR A 52 0.62 16.49 -1.99
N ALA A 53 1.06 17.70 -2.37
CA ALA A 53 1.68 17.92 -3.67
C ALA A 53 2.99 17.12 -3.84
N GLU A 54 3.86 17.15 -2.83
CA GLU A 54 5.12 16.39 -2.83
C GLU A 54 4.86 14.89 -2.77
N LEU A 55 3.91 14.46 -1.95
CA LEU A 55 3.57 13.03 -1.82
C LEU A 55 3.03 12.46 -3.13
N ASN A 56 2.21 13.22 -3.86
CA ASN A 56 1.72 12.81 -5.18
C ASN A 56 2.88 12.63 -6.18
N GLU A 57 3.89 13.49 -6.15
CA GLU A 57 5.09 13.35 -6.99
C GLU A 57 5.87 12.07 -6.64
N TYR A 58 6.17 11.85 -5.36
CA TYR A 58 6.89 10.65 -4.92
C TYR A 58 6.16 9.36 -5.24
N VAL A 59 4.84 9.31 -5.01
CA VAL A 59 4.06 8.10 -5.28
C VAL A 59 3.95 7.86 -6.79
N SER A 60 3.80 8.89 -7.62
CA SER A 60 3.87 8.77 -9.08
C SER A 60 5.21 8.18 -9.55
N GLU A 61 6.33 8.72 -9.06
CA GLU A 61 7.66 8.20 -9.41
C GLU A 61 7.85 6.76 -8.93
N PHE A 62 7.37 6.45 -7.73
CA PHE A 62 7.41 5.09 -7.18
C PHE A 62 6.68 4.11 -8.10
N ILE A 63 5.44 4.41 -8.49
CA ILE A 63 4.63 3.57 -9.37
C ILE A 63 5.33 3.35 -10.72
N ILE A 64 5.91 4.39 -11.31
CA ILE A 64 6.71 4.27 -12.54
C ILE A 64 7.93 3.37 -12.33
N SER A 65 8.59 3.47 -11.17
CA SER A 65 9.79 2.69 -10.87
C SER A 65 9.51 1.19 -10.75
N VAL A 66 8.38 0.80 -10.13
CA VAL A 66 8.01 -0.61 -9.92
C VAL A 66 7.26 -1.23 -11.11
N SER A 67 6.71 -0.39 -12.00
CA SER A 67 6.04 -0.83 -13.24
C SER A 67 7.01 -1.06 -14.41
N ARG A 68 8.25 -0.56 -14.34
CA ARG A 68 9.25 -0.64 -15.43
C ARG A 68 10.49 -1.46 -15.06
N THR A 69 10.37 -2.36 -14.10
CA THR A 69 11.49 -3.19 -13.65
C THR A 69 11.94 -4.15 -14.76
N LYS A 70 13.15 -3.94 -15.26
CA LYS A 70 13.75 -4.65 -16.42
C LYS A 70 13.86 -6.17 -16.25
N ASP A 71 13.70 -6.69 -15.04
CA ASP A 71 13.89 -8.11 -14.70
C ASP A 71 12.61 -8.96 -14.89
N GLY A 72 11.54 -8.41 -15.48
CA GLY A 72 10.28 -9.12 -15.70
C GLY A 72 9.46 -9.35 -14.43
N LYS A 73 9.80 -8.65 -13.34
CA LYS A 73 9.05 -8.61 -12.07
C LYS A 73 8.24 -7.32 -11.97
N GLU A 74 7.66 -6.89 -13.08
CA GLU A 74 6.82 -5.71 -13.12
C GLU A 74 5.54 -6.00 -12.34
N TYR A 75 5.11 -5.01 -11.55
CA TYR A 75 3.80 -5.09 -10.90
C TYR A 75 2.73 -5.02 -11.98
N ASP A 76 1.83 -5.99 -12.00
CA ASP A 76 0.67 -5.93 -12.87
C ASP A 76 -0.29 -4.81 -12.41
N PRO A 77 -1.20 -4.35 -13.27
CA PRO A 77 -2.12 -3.26 -12.94
C PRO A 77 -3.00 -3.50 -11.69
N SER A 78 -3.30 -4.75 -11.35
CA SER A 78 -4.04 -5.08 -10.12
C SER A 78 -3.15 -4.93 -8.90
N SER A 79 -1.90 -5.40 -8.96
CA SER A 79 -0.93 -5.24 -7.89
C SER A 79 -0.63 -3.77 -7.59
N LEU A 80 -0.52 -2.91 -8.61
CA LEU A 80 -0.36 -1.46 -8.43
C LEU A 80 -1.56 -0.82 -7.74
N ARG A 81 -2.79 -1.16 -8.15
CA ARG A 81 -4.02 -0.69 -7.49
C ARG A 81 -4.09 -1.17 -6.03
N SER A 82 -3.69 -2.41 -5.78
CA SER A 82 -3.62 -2.99 -4.43
C SER A 82 -2.62 -2.26 -3.54
N LEU A 83 -1.52 -1.76 -4.11
CA LEU A 83 -0.51 -0.98 -3.42
C LEU A 83 -1.01 0.44 -3.10
N LEU A 84 -1.69 1.12 -4.03
CA LEU A 84 -2.36 2.39 -3.74
C LEU A 84 -3.44 2.24 -2.66
N ALA A 85 -4.19 1.13 -2.66
CA ALA A 85 -5.17 0.86 -1.61
C ALA A 85 -4.54 0.68 -0.23
N SER A 86 -3.33 0.11 -0.15
CA SER A 86 -2.55 0.07 1.09
C SER A 86 -2.13 1.46 1.56
N PHE A 87 -1.66 2.30 0.64
CA PHE A 87 -1.29 3.69 0.95
C PHE A 87 -2.47 4.51 1.45
N GLU A 88 -3.61 4.44 0.76
CA GLU A 88 -4.87 5.08 1.16
C GLU A 88 -5.27 4.66 2.58
N ARG A 89 -5.24 3.36 2.87
CA ARG A 89 -5.61 2.82 4.19
C ARG A 89 -4.68 3.34 5.29
N HIS A 90 -3.38 3.40 5.03
CA HIS A 90 -2.40 3.96 5.99
C HIS A 90 -2.64 5.44 6.24
N LEU A 91 -2.80 6.24 5.18
CA LEU A 91 -3.04 7.69 5.26
C LEU A 91 -4.35 8.01 6.00
N LYS A 92 -5.44 7.28 5.73
CA LYS A 92 -6.70 7.43 6.47
C LYS A 92 -6.53 7.16 7.96
N LYS A 93 -5.80 6.10 8.33
CA LYS A 93 -5.52 5.78 9.74
C LYS A 93 -4.72 6.89 10.43
N LYS A 94 -3.96 7.68 9.67
CA LYS A 94 -3.18 8.83 10.15
C LYS A 94 -3.92 10.17 10.03
N ASN A 95 -5.20 10.17 9.66
CA ASN A 95 -6.00 11.37 9.43
C ASN A 95 -5.36 12.33 8.42
N TYR A 96 -4.70 11.77 7.40
CA TYR A 96 -4.13 12.58 6.32
C TYR A 96 -5.25 13.30 5.54
N PRO A 97 -5.07 14.57 5.16
CA PRO A 97 -6.17 15.42 4.68
C PRO A 97 -6.67 15.11 3.27
N ALA A 98 -5.97 14.27 2.50
CA ALA A 98 -6.30 13.97 1.10
C ALA A 98 -6.33 12.46 0.81
N SER A 99 -7.19 12.06 -0.13
CA SER A 99 -7.35 10.69 -0.62
C SER A 99 -6.57 10.49 -1.91
N ILE A 100 -5.71 9.46 -1.93
CA ILE A 100 -4.98 9.03 -3.13
C ILE A 100 -5.95 8.57 -4.22
N ILE A 101 -7.03 7.91 -3.80
CA ILE A 101 -7.99 7.30 -4.71
C ILE A 101 -8.95 8.34 -5.30
N ASN A 102 -9.42 9.28 -4.48
CA ASN A 102 -10.56 10.13 -4.86
C ASN A 102 -10.15 11.57 -5.20
N ASP A 103 -9.13 12.13 -4.56
CA ASP A 103 -8.89 13.57 -4.65
C ASP A 103 -8.07 13.93 -5.89
N ILE A 104 -8.37 15.10 -6.46
CA ILE A 104 -7.67 15.63 -7.63
C ILE A 104 -6.17 15.87 -7.35
N ALA A 105 -5.81 16.11 -6.08
CA ALA A 105 -4.43 16.29 -5.66
C ALA A 105 -3.53 15.08 -5.99
N PHE A 106 -4.10 13.88 -6.15
CA PHE A 106 -3.41 12.66 -6.53
C PHE A 106 -3.70 12.20 -7.97
N GLU A 107 -4.18 13.09 -8.84
CA GLU A 107 -4.49 12.73 -10.23
C GLU A 107 -3.26 12.19 -10.97
N LYS A 108 -2.08 12.77 -10.72
CA LYS A 108 -0.82 12.31 -11.33
C LYS A 108 -0.52 10.86 -10.95
N THR A 109 -0.66 10.51 -9.68
CA THR A 109 -0.49 9.13 -9.18
C THR A 109 -1.41 8.15 -9.91
N ARG A 110 -2.66 8.53 -10.15
CA ARG A 110 -3.61 7.67 -10.87
C ARG A 110 -3.31 7.56 -12.37
N LYS A 111 -2.77 8.61 -12.99
CA LYS A 111 -2.32 8.59 -14.38
C LYS A 111 -1.03 7.80 -14.60
N SER A 112 -0.26 7.53 -13.55
CA SER A 112 0.95 6.70 -13.61
C SER A 112 0.70 5.19 -13.47
N LEU A 113 -0.53 4.76 -13.20
CA LEU A 113 -0.94 3.35 -13.12
C LEU A 113 -0.91 2.63 -14.48
#